data_AF-A0A0C3Q2P6-F1
#
_entry.id   AF-A0A0C3Q2P6-F1
#
_cell.length_a   1.000
_cell.length_b   1.000
_cell.length_c   1.000
_cell.angle_alpha   90.00
_cell.angle_beta   90.00
_cell.angle_gamma   90.00
#
_symmetry.space_group_name_H-M   'P 1'
#
loop_
_entity.id
_entity.type
_entity.pdbx_description
1 polymer ?
#
loop_
_entity_poly.entity_id
_entity_poly.type
_entity_poly.pdbx_seq_one_letter_code
_entity_poly.pdbx_strand_id
1 'polypeptide(L)'
;MARRAVETVYNPQGTSPIVKMKDMTEVIKAMHNSPNAAFVRECSFVERVVLAAIIKCVKREGVTKQRMVLFDQPRENLALTKPRHERLRFVLQSLVASKAIILESGAAADRNDIFERLAMLNMETGEVVRALSDVGKSRWENVLGA
;
A
#
# COMPACT_ATOMS: atom_id res chain seq x y z
N MET A 1 -1.99 -2.53 24.26
CA MET A 1 -3.39 -2.99 24.14
C MET A 1 -4.22 -2.59 25.35
N ALA A 2 -3.83 -2.94 26.60
CA ALA A 2 -4.61 -2.65 27.81
C ALA A 2 -5.02 -1.16 27.98
N ARG A 3 -4.10 -0.22 27.75
CA ARG A 3 -4.39 1.23 27.82
C ARG A 3 -5.47 1.69 26.85
N ARG A 4 -5.40 1.24 25.59
CA ARG A 4 -6.38 1.59 24.54
C ARG A 4 -7.77 1.00 24.82
N ALA A 5 -7.83 -0.18 25.43
CA ALA A 5 -9.10 -0.81 25.82
C ALA A 5 -9.79 -0.10 26.98
N VAL A 6 -9.00 0.45 27.92
CA VAL A 6 -9.55 1.32 28.98
C VAL A 6 -10.07 2.62 28.40
N GLU A 7 -9.32 3.26 27.49
CA GLU A 7 -9.73 4.52 26.84
C GLU A 7 -11.04 4.39 26.02
N THR A 8 -11.30 3.23 25.40
CA THR A 8 -12.56 2.99 24.65
C THR A 8 -13.79 2.79 25.54
N VAL A 9 -13.59 2.26 26.75
CA VAL A 9 -14.67 1.97 27.71
C VAL A 9 -14.88 3.12 28.68
N TYR A 10 -13.88 4.00 28.84
CA TYR A 10 -13.92 5.14 29.73
C TYR A 10 -14.91 6.20 29.22
N ASN A 11 -16.14 6.13 29.72
CA ASN A 11 -17.16 7.16 29.54
C ASN A 11 -17.40 7.87 30.88
N PRO A 12 -17.11 9.18 31.00
CA PRO A 12 -17.32 9.93 32.24
C PRO A 12 -18.81 10.09 32.63
N GLN A 13 -19.76 9.75 31.76
CA GLN A 13 -21.21 9.87 31.99
C GLN A 13 -21.97 8.53 31.91
N GLY A 14 -21.30 7.38 31.76
CA GLY A 14 -21.93 6.08 31.44
C GLY A 14 -21.55 4.92 32.39
N THR A 15 -22.44 3.92 32.47
CA THR A 15 -22.44 2.83 33.45
C THR A 15 -21.44 1.71 33.13
N SER A 16 -20.52 1.46 34.07
CA SER A 16 -19.55 0.35 34.23
C SER A 16 -18.12 0.61 33.72
N PRO A 17 -17.13 0.71 34.63
CA PRO A 17 -15.70 0.91 34.33
C PRO A 17 -14.96 -0.39 33.94
N ILE A 18 -15.68 -1.48 33.65
CA ILE A 18 -15.11 -2.81 33.45
C ILE A 18 -14.93 -3.07 31.96
N VAL A 19 -13.68 -3.23 31.52
CA VAL A 19 -13.34 -3.65 30.16
C VAL A 19 -13.78 -5.10 29.95
N LYS A 20 -14.69 -5.34 29.02
CA LYS A 20 -15.18 -6.68 28.67
C LYS A 20 -14.34 -7.28 27.55
N MET A 21 -14.45 -8.60 27.39
CA MET A 21 -13.80 -9.35 26.30
C MET A 21 -14.19 -8.80 24.91
N LYS A 22 -15.42 -8.31 24.76
CA LYS A 22 -15.89 -7.67 23.52
C LYS A 22 -15.08 -6.41 23.19
N ASP A 23 -14.83 -5.55 24.18
CA ASP A 23 -14.08 -4.30 24.01
C ASP A 23 -12.62 -4.58 23.66
N MET A 24 -12.02 -5.60 24.28
CA MET A 24 -10.68 -6.07 23.89
C MET A 24 -10.64 -6.58 22.46
N THR A 25 -11.67 -7.31 22.01
CA THR A 25 -11.77 -7.83 20.64
C THR A 25 -11.90 -6.69 19.63
N GLU A 26 -12.67 -5.64 19.95
CA GLU A 26 -12.80 -4.46 19.10
C GLU A 26 -11.51 -3.64 19.02
N VAL A 27 -10.80 -3.47 20.13
CA VAL A 27 -9.49 -2.80 20.16
C VAL A 27 -8.46 -3.59 19.36
N ILE A 28 -8.45 -4.92 19.49
CA ILE A 28 -7.56 -5.77 18.69
C ILE A 28 -7.89 -5.63 17.21
N LYS A 29 -9.17 -5.64 16.81
CA LYS A 29 -9.57 -5.40 15.42
C LYS A 29 -9.17 -4.01 14.92
N ALA A 30 -9.37 -2.98 15.73
CA ALA A 30 -8.99 -1.61 15.40
C ALA A 30 -7.46 -1.42 15.32
N MET A 31 -6.70 -2.10 16.18
CA MET A 31 -5.24 -2.10 16.15
C MET A 31 -4.67 -2.98 15.02
N HIS A 32 -5.40 -4.00 14.60
CA HIS A 32 -5.02 -4.88 13.49
C HIS A 32 -5.34 -4.26 12.11
N ASN A 33 -6.10 -3.15 12.07
CA ASN A 33 -6.14 -2.27 10.91
C ASN A 33 -4.84 -1.47 10.86
N SER A 34 -3.81 -2.08 10.29
CA SER A 34 -2.52 -1.41 10.13
C SER A 34 -2.67 -0.13 9.28
N PRO A 35 -1.97 0.96 9.63
CA PRO A 35 -2.00 2.22 8.89
C PRO A 35 -1.70 2.06 7.40
N ASN A 36 -0.85 1.11 7.00
CA ASN A 36 -0.56 0.90 5.58
C ASN A 36 -1.76 0.30 4.85
N ALA A 37 -2.49 -0.63 5.47
CA ALA A 37 -3.73 -1.16 4.92
C ALA A 37 -4.80 -0.07 4.78
N ALA A 38 -4.93 0.85 5.74
CA ALA A 38 -5.81 2.01 5.61
C ALA A 38 -5.37 2.93 4.46
N PHE A 39 -4.08 3.23 4.37
CA PHE A 39 -3.51 4.02 3.27
C PHE A 39 -3.80 3.39 1.90
N VAL A 40 -3.59 2.09 1.72
CA VAL A 40 -3.87 1.37 0.47
C VAL A 40 -5.35 1.43 0.09
N ARG A 41 -6.26 1.40 1.10
CA ARG A 41 -7.70 1.60 0.89
C ARG A 41 -8.04 3.03 0.47
N GLU A 42 -7.26 4.01 0.86
CA GLU A 42 -7.46 5.42 0.48
C GLU A 42 -6.77 5.80 -0.84
N CYS A 43 -5.76 5.02 -1.28
CA CYS A 43 -5.08 5.22 -2.56
C CYS A 43 -6.06 5.25 -3.74
N SER A 44 -5.77 6.10 -4.72
CA SER A 44 -6.44 6.09 -6.01
C SER A 44 -6.23 4.75 -6.74
N PHE A 45 -7.11 4.47 -7.71
CA PHE A 45 -6.98 3.26 -8.51
C PHE A 45 -5.59 3.14 -9.18
N VAL A 46 -5.06 4.25 -9.70
CA VAL A 46 -3.74 4.26 -10.37
C VAL A 46 -2.60 4.01 -9.39
N GLU A 47 -2.66 4.58 -8.17
CA GLU A 47 -1.68 4.31 -7.12
C GLU A 47 -1.69 2.83 -6.72
N ARG A 48 -2.87 2.23 -6.52
CA ARG A 48 -3.00 0.80 -6.22
C ARG A 48 -2.43 -0.09 -7.33
N VAL A 49 -2.58 0.32 -8.59
CA VAL A 49 -1.98 -0.38 -9.74
C VAL A 49 -0.47 -0.33 -9.70
N VAL A 50 0.12 0.83 -9.41
CA VAL A 50 1.58 0.96 -9.26
C VAL A 50 2.08 0.07 -8.13
N LEU A 51 1.42 0.09 -6.97
CA LEU A 51 1.77 -0.78 -5.84
C LEU A 51 1.69 -2.27 -6.21
N ALA A 52 0.59 -2.69 -6.86
CA ALA A 52 0.41 -4.07 -7.31
C ALA A 52 1.48 -4.49 -8.33
N ALA A 53 1.86 -3.60 -9.23
CA ALA A 53 2.87 -3.88 -10.23
C ALA A 53 4.27 -4.04 -9.59
N ILE A 54 4.61 -3.23 -8.58
CA ILE A 54 5.85 -3.42 -7.81
C ILE A 54 5.83 -4.81 -7.13
N ILE A 55 4.72 -5.17 -6.46
CA ILE A 55 4.58 -6.49 -5.80
C ILE A 55 4.78 -7.63 -6.80
N LYS A 56 4.19 -7.52 -7.99
CA LYS A 56 4.31 -8.54 -9.03
C LYS A 56 5.76 -8.71 -9.49
N CYS A 57 6.48 -7.62 -9.69
CA CYS A 57 7.90 -7.68 -10.03
C CYS A 57 8.73 -8.30 -8.89
N VAL A 58 8.46 -7.94 -7.63
CA VAL A 58 9.13 -8.54 -6.47
C VAL A 58 8.90 -10.05 -6.40
N LYS A 59 7.65 -10.51 -6.59
CA LYS A 59 7.32 -11.94 -6.60
C LYS A 59 8.01 -12.71 -7.73
N ARG A 60 8.09 -12.11 -8.92
CA ARG A 60 8.65 -12.77 -10.11
C ARG A 60 10.18 -12.83 -10.10
N GLU A 61 10.82 -11.72 -9.76
CA GLU A 61 12.27 -11.54 -9.97
C GLU A 61 13.07 -11.67 -8.66
N GLY A 62 12.39 -11.73 -7.51
CA GLY A 62 13.04 -11.81 -6.19
C GLY A 62 13.78 -10.52 -5.79
N VAL A 63 13.76 -9.49 -6.63
CA VAL A 63 14.41 -8.19 -6.39
C VAL A 63 13.41 -7.15 -5.89
N THR A 64 13.78 -6.51 -4.79
CA THR A 64 12.97 -5.50 -4.08
C THR A 64 13.01 -4.11 -4.73
N LYS A 65 13.98 -3.85 -5.60
CA LYS A 65 14.16 -2.60 -6.34
C LYS A 65 13.82 -2.79 -7.81
N GLN A 66 12.97 -1.94 -8.37
CA GLN A 66 12.45 -2.09 -9.73
C GLN A 66 12.50 -0.78 -10.51
N ARG A 67 12.99 -0.83 -11.76
CA ARG A 67 12.96 0.35 -12.65
C ARG A 67 11.53 0.65 -13.05
N MET A 68 11.14 1.92 -13.01
CA MET A 68 9.75 2.29 -13.25
C MET A 68 9.35 2.28 -14.72
N VAL A 69 10.32 2.27 -15.66
CA VAL A 69 10.10 2.03 -17.09
C VAL A 69 9.41 0.68 -17.33
N LEU A 70 9.58 -0.30 -16.43
CA LEU A 70 8.87 -1.58 -16.51
C LEU A 70 7.35 -1.42 -16.36
N PHE A 71 6.87 -0.34 -15.76
CA PHE A 71 5.44 -0.03 -15.65
C PHE A 71 4.85 0.62 -16.92
N ASP A 72 5.70 1.07 -17.84
CA ASP A 72 5.28 1.67 -19.12
C ASP A 72 5.00 0.63 -20.21
N GLN A 73 5.49 -0.60 -20.02
CA GLN A 73 5.23 -1.72 -20.91
C GLN A 73 3.92 -2.41 -20.52
N PRO A 74 2.91 -2.46 -21.41
CA PRO A 74 1.67 -3.18 -21.15
C PRO A 74 1.99 -4.67 -21.04
N ARG A 75 2.01 -5.20 -19.83
CA ARG A 75 2.07 -6.65 -19.61
C ARG A 75 0.65 -7.18 -19.40
N GLU A 76 0.29 -8.17 -20.21
CA GLU A 76 -1.02 -8.74 -20.58
C GLU A 76 -2.15 -8.87 -19.56
N ASN A 77 -1.97 -8.61 -18.27
CA ASN A 77 -2.99 -8.89 -17.25
C ASN A 77 -3.67 -7.67 -16.63
N LEU A 78 -3.29 -6.48 -17.09
CA LEU A 78 -3.89 -5.23 -16.65
C LEU A 78 -4.35 -4.49 -17.90
N ALA A 79 -5.62 -4.65 -18.26
CA ALA A 79 -6.31 -3.80 -19.25
C ALA A 79 -6.44 -2.36 -18.71
N LEU A 80 -5.28 -1.77 -18.44
CA LEU A 80 -5.11 -0.43 -17.93
C LEU A 80 -4.70 0.41 -19.13
N THR A 81 -5.60 1.29 -19.53
CA THR A 81 -5.29 2.40 -20.41
C THR A 81 -4.01 3.05 -19.91
N LYS A 82 -2.93 2.93 -20.69
CA LYS A 82 -1.60 3.43 -20.36
C LYS A 82 -1.74 4.84 -19.75
N PRO A 83 -1.44 5.05 -18.45
CA PRO A 83 -1.55 6.36 -17.86
C PRO A 83 -0.60 7.30 -18.62
N ARG A 84 -1.07 8.50 -18.96
CA ARG A 84 -0.20 9.53 -19.57
C ARG A 84 1.03 9.73 -18.67
N HIS A 85 2.21 9.85 -19.27
CA HIS A 85 3.49 9.96 -18.56
C HIS A 85 3.44 11.02 -17.44
N GLU A 86 2.86 12.19 -17.70
CA GLU A 86 2.68 13.25 -16.70
C GLU A 86 1.87 12.80 -15.47
N ARG A 87 0.80 12.02 -15.70
CA ARG A 87 -0.07 11.51 -14.65
C ARG A 87 0.63 10.44 -13.82
N LEU A 88 1.45 9.59 -14.45
CA LEU A 88 2.25 8.61 -13.76
C LEU A 88 3.30 9.31 -12.87
N ARG A 89 4.02 10.32 -13.38
CA ARG A 89 4.97 11.11 -12.58
C ARG A 89 4.33 11.65 -11.30
N PHE A 90 3.14 12.24 -11.40
CA PHE A 90 2.41 12.76 -10.26
C PHE A 90 2.05 11.67 -9.24
N VAL A 91 1.58 10.51 -9.71
CA VAL A 91 1.28 9.34 -8.86
C VAL A 91 2.52 8.86 -8.12
N LEU A 92 3.67 8.82 -8.79
CA LEU A 92 4.92 8.38 -8.16
C LEU A 92 5.41 9.38 -7.12
N GLN A 93 5.32 10.68 -7.40
CA GLN A 93 5.63 11.73 -6.44
C GLN A 93 4.69 11.66 -5.22
N SER A 94 3.40 11.41 -5.43
CA SER A 94 2.41 11.18 -4.37
C SER A 94 2.81 10.01 -3.47
N LEU A 95 3.15 8.86 -4.07
CA LEU A 95 3.56 7.65 -3.33
C LEU A 95 4.89 7.80 -2.59
N VAL A 96 5.82 8.61 -3.11
CA VAL A 96 7.07 8.94 -2.41
C VAL A 96 6.81 9.88 -1.24
N ALA A 97 5.99 10.92 -1.46
CA ALA A 97 5.62 11.89 -0.43
C ALA A 97 4.88 11.21 0.73
N SER A 98 4.03 10.22 0.44
CA SER A 98 3.34 9.42 1.45
C SER A 98 4.21 8.34 2.10
N LYS A 99 5.48 8.21 1.68
CA LYS A 99 6.42 7.17 2.11
C LYS A 99 5.92 5.74 1.83
N ALA A 100 5.06 5.55 0.83
CA ALA A 100 4.61 4.24 0.39
C ALA A 100 5.69 3.52 -0.44
N ILE A 101 6.46 4.31 -1.21
CA ILE A 101 7.60 3.82 -1.98
C ILE A 101 8.85 4.66 -1.70
N ILE A 102 10.01 4.02 -1.80
CA ILE A 102 11.32 4.67 -1.77
C ILE A 102 11.87 4.65 -3.19
N LEU A 103 12.22 5.83 -3.70
CA LEU A 103 13.02 5.94 -4.92
C LEU A 103 14.50 5.98 -4.57
N GLU A 104 15.32 5.39 -5.43
CA GLU A 104 16.76 5.54 -5.38
C GLU A 104 17.16 7.02 -5.49
N SER A 105 18.02 7.43 -4.56
CA SER A 105 18.53 8.80 -4.42
C SER A 105 20.05 8.78 -4.54
N GLY A 106 20.62 9.75 -5.24
CA GLY A 106 22.06 9.89 -5.42
C GLY A 106 22.41 10.64 -6.71
N ALA A 107 23.62 11.20 -6.81
CA ALA A 107 24.03 12.05 -7.92
C ALA A 107 23.89 11.40 -9.32
N ALA A 108 23.91 10.07 -9.40
CA ALA A 108 23.64 9.32 -10.63
C ALA A 108 22.13 9.13 -10.90
N ALA A 109 21.33 8.87 -9.87
CA ALA A 109 19.89 8.71 -9.98
C ALA A 109 19.15 10.04 -10.21
N ASP A 110 19.70 11.14 -9.68
CA ASP A 110 19.11 12.47 -9.82
C ASP A 110 19.21 13.04 -11.23
N ARG A 111 20.14 12.52 -12.04
CA ARG A 111 20.26 12.83 -13.48
C ARG A 111 19.22 12.08 -14.33
N ASN A 112 18.66 11.01 -13.80
CA ASN A 112 17.70 10.17 -14.50
C ASN A 112 16.26 10.66 -14.25
N ASP A 113 15.38 10.53 -15.25
CA ASP A 113 13.96 10.80 -15.06
C ASP A 113 13.41 9.85 -13.99
N ILE A 114 12.33 10.25 -13.33
CA ILE A 114 11.68 9.47 -12.28
C ILE A 114 11.37 8.04 -12.77
N PHE A 115 11.09 7.87 -14.07
CA PHE A 115 10.78 6.57 -14.65
C PHE A 115 11.97 5.61 -14.68
N GLU A 116 13.19 6.12 -14.72
CA GLU A 116 14.41 5.31 -14.83
C GLU A 116 15.01 4.94 -13.48
N ARG A 117 14.53 5.58 -12.40
CA ARG A 117 14.99 5.32 -11.03
C ARG A 117 14.47 3.98 -10.53
N LEU A 118 15.23 3.36 -9.62
CA LEU A 118 14.77 2.18 -8.90
C LEU A 118 13.75 2.57 -7.82
N ALA A 119 12.60 1.92 -7.81
CA ALA A 119 11.55 2.05 -6.80
C ALA A 119 11.46 0.79 -5.93
N MET A 120 11.28 0.96 -4.63
CA MET A 120 11.07 -0.11 -3.65
C MET A 120 9.83 0.20 -2.80
N LEU A 121 9.08 -0.83 -2.40
CA LEU A 121 8.02 -0.69 -1.40
C LEU A 121 8.60 -0.42 -0.02
N ASN A 122 8.09 0.59 0.66
CA ASN A 122 8.42 0.89 2.06
C ASN A 122 7.41 0.25 3.05
N MET A 123 6.54 -0.62 2.54
CA MET A 123 5.50 -1.32 3.28
C MET A 123 5.70 -2.83 3.12
N GLU A 124 5.22 -3.62 4.08
CA GLU A 124 5.30 -5.06 4.00
C GLU A 124 4.47 -5.59 2.82
N THR A 125 5.10 -6.34 1.91
CA THR A 125 4.45 -6.92 0.72
C THR A 125 3.18 -7.69 1.09
N GLY A 126 3.22 -8.50 2.15
CA GLY A 126 2.07 -9.30 2.59
C GLY A 126 0.91 -8.46 3.12
N GLU A 127 1.19 -7.27 3.67
CA GLU A 127 0.17 -6.34 4.12
C GLU A 127 -0.51 -5.64 2.94
N VAL A 128 0.28 -5.16 1.97
CA VAL A 128 -0.26 -4.50 0.76
C VAL A 128 -1.08 -5.47 -0.09
N VAL A 129 -0.64 -6.74 -0.21
CA VAL A 129 -1.42 -7.79 -0.89
C VAL A 129 -2.79 -7.97 -0.22
N ARG A 130 -2.83 -8.13 1.10
CA ARG A 130 -4.08 -8.27 1.86
C ARG A 130 -4.98 -7.04 1.68
N ALA A 131 -4.41 -5.84 1.80
CA ALA A 131 -5.16 -4.60 1.65
C ALA A 131 -5.71 -4.39 0.23
N LEU A 132 -4.98 -4.79 -0.81
CA LEU A 132 -5.48 -4.77 -2.19
C LEU A 132 -6.62 -5.77 -2.38
N SER A 133 -6.48 -7.00 -1.87
CA SER A 133 -7.54 -8.01 -1.90
C SER A 133 -8.81 -7.56 -1.17
N ASP A 134 -8.70 -6.88 -0.02
CA ASP A 134 -9.85 -6.31 0.69
C ASP A 134 -10.65 -5.32 -0.18
N VAL A 135 -9.95 -4.49 -0.96
CA VAL A 135 -10.56 -3.38 -1.70
C VAL A 135 -11.20 -3.80 -3.02
N GLY A 136 -10.61 -4.77 -3.72
CA GLY A 136 -11.08 -5.17 -5.05
C GLY A 136 -11.34 -6.65 -5.22
N LYS A 137 -11.33 -7.43 -4.13
CA LYS A 137 -11.65 -8.87 -4.09
C LYS A 137 -10.97 -9.63 -5.24
N SER A 138 -11.75 -10.31 -6.06
CA SER A 138 -11.31 -11.15 -7.19
C SER A 138 -10.47 -10.42 -8.23
N ARG A 139 -10.63 -9.09 -8.38
CA ARG A 139 -9.84 -8.32 -9.36
C ARG A 139 -8.36 -8.29 -9.00
N TRP A 140 -8.02 -8.10 -7.73
CA TRP A 140 -6.62 -8.05 -7.30
C TRP A 140 -6.05 -9.44 -7.05
N GLU A 141 -6.87 -10.41 -6.67
CA GLU A 141 -6.46 -11.81 -6.55
C GLU A 141 -5.92 -12.34 -7.89
N ASN A 142 -6.61 -12.07 -9.01
CA ASN A 142 -6.14 -12.46 -10.34
C ASN A 142 -4.85 -11.73 -10.76
N VAL A 143 -4.69 -10.47 -10.36
CA VAL A 143 -3.52 -9.66 -10.72
C VAL A 143 -2.27 -10.06 -9.93
N LEU A 144 -2.47 -10.43 -8.65
CA LEU A 144 -1.42 -10.77 -7.69
C LEU A 144 -1.14 -12.28 -7.59
N GLY A 145 -2.05 -13.13 -8.10
CA GLY A 145 -2.02 -14.59 -8.04
C GLY A 145 -1.38 -15.28 -9.26
N ALA A 146 -0.79 -14.51 -10.18
CA ALA A 146 -0.01 -15.02 -11.31
C ALA A 146 1.44 -14.55 -11.23
#